data_AF-U4KKC0-F1
#
_entry.id   AF-U4KKC0-F1
#
_cell.length_a   1.000
_cell.length_b   1.000
_cell.length_c   1.000
_cell.angle_alpha   90.00
_cell.angle_beta   90.00
_cell.angle_gamma   90.00
#
_symmetry.space_group_name_H-M   'P 1'
#
loop_
_entity.id
_entity.type
_entity.pdbx_description
1 polymer ?
#
loop_
_entity_poly.entity_id
_entity_poly.type
_entity_poly.pdbx_seq_one_letter_code
_entity_poly.pdbx_strand_id
1 'polypeptide(L)'
;MKRIIFFDVDNTILSSKQKQILPQTRKLLLELANDKDVILGFATGRGPSKVDILGDMAPYFKYRILVNGAVTMDQDKIVFEEFIDAKDVERIVKKH
;
A
#
# COMPACT_ATOMS: atom_id res chain seq x y z
N MET A 1 22.57 8.25 -2.94
CA MET A 1 21.92 8.51 -1.63
C MET A 1 20.73 7.58 -1.58
N LYS A 2 20.60 6.75 -0.54
CA LYS A 2 19.46 5.84 -0.46
C LYS A 2 18.16 6.63 -0.27
N ARG A 3 17.14 6.26 -1.04
CA ARG A 3 15.82 6.89 -1.05
C ARG A 3 14.76 5.81 -0.87
N ILE A 4 13.69 6.17 -0.17
CA ILE A 4 12.48 5.38 -0.11
C ILE A 4 11.34 6.22 -0.68
N ILE A 5 10.51 5.62 -1.53
CA ILE A 5 9.40 6.31 -2.18
C ILE A 5 8.12 5.54 -1.88
N PHE A 6 7.15 6.24 -1.30
CA PHE A 6 5.81 5.73 -1.05
C PHE A 6 4.83 6.33 -2.03
N PHE A 7 3.97 5.48 -2.58
CA PHE A 7 2.85 5.87 -3.43
C PHE A 7 1.53 5.47 -2.78
N ASP A 8 0.50 6.29 -2.93
CA ASP A 8 -0.86 5.79 -2.76
C ASP A 8 -1.20 4.77 -3.88
N VAL A 9 -2.24 3.95 -3.68
CA VAL A 9 -2.65 2.93 -4.64
C VAL A 9 -3.77 3.44 -5.55
N ASP A 10 -4.92 3.78 -4.99
CA ASP A 10 -6.13 4.08 -5.77
C ASP A 10 -6.05 5.45 -6.46
N ASN A 11 -6.19 5.46 -7.78
CA ASN A 11 -6.00 6.64 -8.63
C ASN A 11 -4.60 7.28 -8.55
N THR A 12 -3.62 6.56 -8.01
CA THR A 12 -2.20 6.93 -8.01
C THR A 12 -1.37 5.91 -8.79
N ILE A 13 -1.30 4.66 -8.31
CA ILE A 13 -0.71 3.54 -9.07
C ILE A 13 -1.76 2.89 -9.97
N LEU A 14 -2.94 2.61 -9.42
CA LEU A 14 -4.02 1.88 -10.08
C LEU A 14 -5.10 2.85 -10.54
N SER A 15 -5.41 2.87 -11.84
CA SER A 15 -6.55 3.63 -12.34
C SER A 15 -7.85 2.93 -11.93
N SER A 16 -8.70 3.56 -11.11
CA SER A 16 -10.02 2.99 -10.81
C SER A 16 -10.91 2.94 -12.05
N LYS A 17 -10.75 3.89 -12.98
CA LYS A 17 -11.50 3.95 -14.25
C LYS A 17 -11.14 2.79 -15.17
N GLN A 18 -9.85 2.53 -15.36
CA GLN A 18 -9.37 1.47 -16.26
C GLN A 18 -9.18 0.13 -15.54
N LYS A 19 -9.30 0.10 -14.21
CA LYS A 19 -9.07 -1.06 -13.33
C LYS A 19 -7.71 -1.72 -13.55
N GLN A 20 -6.70 -0.92 -13.88
CA GLN A 20 -5.34 -1.40 -14.19
C GLN A 20 -4.29 -0.34 -13.88
N ILE A 21 -3.03 -0.79 -13.78
CA ILE A 21 -1.86 0.08 -13.77
C ILE A 21 -1.59 0.50 -15.22
N LEU A 22 -1.52 1.80 -15.49
CA LEU A 22 -1.31 2.29 -16.85
C LEU A 22 0.11 1.98 -17.33
N PRO A 23 0.33 1.78 -18.65
CA PRO A 23 1.65 1.42 -19.18
C PRO A 23 2.78 2.38 -18.78
N GLN A 24 2.52 3.69 -18.77
CA GLN A 24 3.52 4.69 -18.36
C GLN A 24 3.82 4.62 -16.86
N THR A 25 2.80 4.44 -16.01
CA THR A 25 2.98 4.25 -14.56
C THR A 25 3.79 2.99 -14.29
N ARG A 26 3.48 1.90 -14.99
CA ARG A 26 4.22 0.64 -14.88
C ARG A 26 5.69 0.81 -15.27
N LYS A 27 5.97 1.49 -16.38
CA LYS A 27 7.33 1.80 -16.84
C LYS A 27 8.11 2.58 -15.78
N LEU A 28 7.52 3.64 -15.23
CA LEU A 28 8.12 4.45 -14.16
C LEU A 28 8.46 3.59 -12.93
N LEU A 29 7.51 2.78 -12.45
CA LEU A 29 7.71 1.94 -11.27
C LEU A 29 8.82 0.90 -11.50
N LEU A 30 8.91 0.32 -12.69
CA LEU A 30 9.98 -0.62 -13.03
C LEU A 30 11.35 0.08 -13.13
N GLU A 31 11.41 1.28 -13.71
CA GLU A 31 12.66 2.07 -13.74
C GLU A 31 13.14 2.41 -12.32
N LEU A 32 12.22 2.82 -11.44
CA LEU A 32 12.55 3.08 -10.03
C LEU A 32 12.96 1.82 -9.28
N ALA A 33 12.29 0.69 -9.51
CA ALA A 33 12.59 -0.57 -8.84
C ALA A 33 13.95 -1.16 -9.24
N ASN A 34 14.47 -0.81 -10.42
CA ASN A 34 15.79 -1.22 -10.88
C ASN A 34 16.93 -0.33 -10.36
N ASP A 35 16.63 0.81 -9.74
CA ASP A 35 17.64 1.66 -9.09
C ASP A 35 18.00 1.08 -7.71
N LYS A 36 19.24 0.62 -7.55
CA LYS A 36 19.78 0.05 -6.29
C LYS A 36 19.74 0.99 -5.09
N ASP A 37 19.64 2.30 -5.33
CA ASP A 37 19.52 3.32 -4.29
C ASP A 37 18.06 3.64 -3.93
N VAL A 38 17.08 3.02 -4.60
CA VAL A 38 15.64 3.26 -4.39
C VAL A 38 14.97 2.03 -3.79
N ILE A 39 14.17 2.27 -2.75
CA ILE A 39 13.24 1.28 -2.19
C ILE A 39 11.82 1.79 -2.45
N LEU A 40 10.98 0.93 -3.01
CA LEU A 40 9.57 1.24 -3.20
C LEU A 40 8.72 0.72 -2.05
N GLY A 41 7.74 1.52 -1.66
CA GLY A 41 6.63 1.12 -0.83
C GLY A 41 5.32 1.70 -1.36
N PHE A 42 4.20 1.19 -0.87
CA PHE A 42 2.90 1.81 -1.10
C PHE A 42 2.14 1.99 0.21
N ALA A 43 1.25 2.96 0.22
CA ALA A 43 0.30 3.23 1.30
C ALA A 43 -1.12 3.18 0.75
N THR A 44 -2.06 2.60 1.49
CA THR A 44 -3.44 2.49 1.03
C THR A 44 -4.41 2.33 2.19
N GLY A 45 -5.65 2.77 1.99
CA GLY A 45 -6.78 2.44 2.87
C GLY A 45 -7.26 0.99 2.74
N ARG A 46 -6.76 0.25 1.75
CA ARG A 46 -7.11 -1.17 1.58
C ARG A 46 -6.51 -2.03 2.69
N GLY A 47 -7.26 -3.04 3.10
CA GLY A 47 -6.77 -4.09 4.01
C GLY A 47 -5.97 -5.18 3.29
N PRO A 48 -5.32 -6.08 4.05
CA PRO A 48 -4.41 -7.11 3.52
C PRO A 48 -5.02 -8.02 2.45
N SER A 49 -6.31 -8.35 2.58
CA SER A 49 -7.04 -9.21 1.62
C SER A 49 -7.25 -8.59 0.24
N LYS A 50 -6.94 -7.29 0.05
CA LYS A 50 -7.13 -6.56 -1.21
C LYS A 50 -5.83 -6.06 -1.84
N VAL A 51 -4.68 -6.52 -1.33
CA VAL A 51 -3.33 -6.08 -1.76
C VAL A 51 -2.84 -6.77 -3.03
N ASP A 52 -3.41 -7.93 -3.39
CA ASP A 52 -3.15 -8.62 -4.67
C ASP A 52 -3.52 -7.78 -5.92
N ILE A 53 -4.10 -6.59 -5.75
CA ILE A 53 -4.50 -5.74 -6.86
C ILE A 53 -3.34 -5.17 -7.67
N LEU A 54 -2.13 -5.12 -7.10
CA LEU A 54 -0.93 -4.75 -7.85
C LEU A 54 -0.38 -5.91 -8.70
N GLY A 55 -0.92 -7.13 -8.52
CA GLY A 55 -0.56 -8.30 -9.29
C GLY A 55 0.95 -8.53 -9.32
N ASP A 56 1.48 -8.64 -10.53
CA ASP A 56 2.91 -8.88 -10.77
C ASP A 56 3.82 -7.67 -10.45
N MET A 57 3.24 -6.50 -10.12
CA MET A 57 3.99 -5.37 -9.60
C MET A 57 4.22 -5.45 -8.08
N ALA A 58 3.45 -6.26 -7.34
CA ALA A 58 3.55 -6.36 -5.88
C ALA A 58 4.96 -6.71 -5.35
N PRO A 59 5.75 -7.60 -6.00
CA PRO A 59 7.10 -7.95 -5.54
C PRO A 59 8.10 -6.79 -5.54
N TYR A 60 7.87 -5.72 -6.31
CA TYR A 60 8.76 -4.56 -6.34
C TYR A 60 8.59 -3.63 -5.14
N PHE A 61 7.50 -3.78 -4.38
CA PHE A 61 7.22 -2.96 -3.21
C PHE A 61 7.62 -3.70 -1.93
N LYS A 62 8.70 -3.23 -1.32
CA LYS A 62 9.21 -3.80 -0.06
C LYS A 62 8.27 -3.49 1.10
N TYR A 63 7.88 -2.24 1.28
CA TYR A 63 7.05 -1.83 2.41
C TYR A 63 5.60 -1.62 1.98
N ARG A 64 4.67 -2.17 2.75
CA ARG A 64 3.23 -2.09 2.49
C ARG A 64 2.54 -1.47 3.69
N ILE A 65 2.03 -0.26 3.52
CA ILE A 65 1.26 0.45 4.55
C ILE A 65 -0.22 0.28 4.20
N LEU A 66 -0.96 -0.39 5.07
CA LEU A 66 -2.33 -0.84 4.85
C LEU A 66 -3.26 -0.22 5.88
N VAL A 67 -4.57 -0.29 5.61
CA VAL A 67 -5.61 0.18 6.54
C VAL A 67 -5.32 1.62 7.01
N ASN A 68 -4.92 2.50 6.08
CA ASN A 68 -4.53 3.89 6.34
C ASN A 68 -3.41 4.05 7.39
N GLY A 69 -2.48 3.10 7.47
CA GLY A 69 -1.35 3.16 8.41
C GLY A 69 -1.51 2.27 9.63
N ALA A 70 -2.71 1.75 9.90
CA ALA A 70 -2.96 0.88 11.04
C ALA A 70 -2.25 -0.48 10.92
N VAL A 71 -1.78 -0.87 9.74
CA VAL A 71 -0.94 -2.07 9.56
C VAL A 71 0.23 -1.72 8.64
N THR A 72 1.46 -2.01 9.09
CA THR A 72 2.66 -1.88 8.25
C THR A 72 3.35 -3.22 8.10
N MET A 73 3.70 -3.57 6.87
CA MET A 73 4.42 -4.78 6.53
C MET A 73 5.78 -4.46 5.89
N ASP A 74 6.81 -5.20 6.30
CA ASP A 74 8.05 -5.39 5.53
C ASP A 74 7.93 -6.72 4.77
N GLN A 75 7.72 -6.63 3.47
CA GLN A 75 7.35 -7.73 2.59
C GLN A 75 6.08 -8.43 3.12
N ASP A 76 6.21 -9.67 3.57
CA ASP A 76 5.11 -10.48 4.09
C ASP A 76 5.09 -10.54 5.62
N LYS A 77 5.95 -9.77 6.29
CA LYS A 77 6.02 -9.69 7.76
C LYS A 77 5.37 -8.41 8.26
N ILE A 78 4.44 -8.55 9.19
CA ILE A 78 3.86 -7.42 9.91
C ILE A 78 4.91 -6.89 10.88
N VAL A 79 5.18 -5.58 10.84
CA VAL A 79 6.14 -4.89 11.71
C VAL A 79 5.49 -3.86 12.63
N PHE A 80 4.24 -3.48 12.35
CA PHE A 80 3.45 -2.59 13.18
C PHE A 80 1.96 -2.82 12.95
N GLU A 81 1.18 -2.79 14.03
CA GLU A 81 -0.27 -2.82 14.02
C GLU A 81 -0.83 -1.88 15.08
N GLU A 82 -1.89 -1.16 14.73
CA GLU A 82 -2.67 -0.33 15.63
C GLU A 82 -4.15 -0.67 15.47
N PHE A 83 -4.82 -0.88 16.59
CA PHE A 83 -6.24 -1.21 16.63
C PHE A 83 -7.01 -0.03 17.21
N ILE A 84 -8.20 0.22 16.67
CA ILE A 84 -9.16 1.15 17.27
C ILE A 84 -9.54 0.61 18.65
N ASP A 85 -9.54 1.45 19.68
CA ASP A 85 -9.97 1.07 21.03
C ASP A 85 -11.39 0.47 20.99
N ALA A 86 -11.57 -0.70 21.59
CA ALA A 86 -12.86 -1.38 21.66
C ALA A 86 -13.97 -0.47 22.23
N LYS A 87 -13.64 0.43 23.16
CA LYS A 87 -14.60 1.41 23.72
C LYS A 87 -15.09 2.39 22.66
N ASP A 88 -14.22 2.83 21.76
CA ASP A 88 -14.60 3.70 20.66
C ASP A 88 -15.45 2.97 19.62
N VAL A 89 -15.12 1.70 19.33
CA VAL A 89 -15.94 0.84 18.48
C VAL A 89 -17.34 0.68 19.07
N GLU A 90 -17.44 0.31 20.35
CA GLU A 90 -18.73 0.17 21.04
C GLU A 90 -19.54 1.48 21.02
N ARG A 91 -18.88 2.61 21.27
CA ARG A 91 -19.52 3.93 21.29
C ARG A 91 -20.11 4.30 19.94
N ILE A 92 -19.44 3.97 18.83
CA ILE A 92 -19.93 4.25 17.48
C ILE A 92 -21.06 3.29 17.10
N VAL A 93 -20.92 2.00 17.39
CA VAL A 93 -21.93 0.98 17.04
C VAL A 93 -23.25 1.21 17.78
N LYS A 94 -23.22 1.60 19.07
CA LYS A 94 -24.43 1.84 19.88
C LYS A 94 -25.20 3.12 19.50
N LYS A 95 -24.63 4.01 18.68
CA LYS A 95 -25.26 5.26 18.25
C LYS A 95 -26.03 5.15 16.91
N HIS A 96 -26.01 3.98 16.28
CA HIS A 96 -26.84 3.62 15.13
C HIS A 96 -27.96 2.67 15.56
#